data_AF-A0A8S1F6F2-F1
#
_entry.id   AF-A0A8S1F6F2-F1
#
_cell.length_a   1.000
_cell.length_b   1.000
_cell.length_c   1.000
_cell.angle_alpha   90.00
_cell.angle_beta   90.00
_cell.angle_gamma   90.00
#
_symmetry.space_group_name_H-M   'P 1'
#
loop_
_entity.id
_entity.type
_entity.pdbx_description
1 polymer ?
#
loop_
_entity_poly.entity_id
_entity_poly.type
_entity_poly.pdbx_seq_one_letter_code
_entity_poly.pdbx_strand_id
1 'polypeptide(L)' 'MGTLHLYNMLSDEQIRVVLLHEYKLTRCAEVAYHNISLVWGPDAVAFGDVQAWFRKFANGDMSLENEPNDFRTYEI' A
#
# COMPACT_ATOMS: atom_id res chain seq x y z
N MET A 1 -18.64 25.89 0.82
CA MET A 1 -18.62 24.46 0.46
C MET A 1 -17.22 23.94 0.74
N GLY A 2 -16.97 23.56 1.99
CA GLY A 2 -15.64 23.17 2.46
C GLY A 2 -15.32 21.73 2.06
N THR A 3 -14.15 21.54 1.46
CA THR A 3 -13.57 20.27 1.05
C THR A 3 -13.33 19.35 2.27
N LEU A 4 -14.30 18.47 2.55
CA LEU A 4 -14.17 17.34 3.49
C LEU A 4 -13.31 16.18 2.93
N HIS A 5 -12.43 16.44 1.97
CA HIS A 5 -11.57 15.41 1.33
C HIS A 5 -10.20 15.24 2.00
N LEU A 6 -9.79 16.14 2.91
CA LEU A 6 -8.41 16.16 3.43
C LEU A 6 -8.20 15.44 4.77
N TYR A 7 -9.25 14.94 5.42
CA TYR A 7 -9.13 14.28 6.74
C TYR A 7 -9.12 12.74 6.69
N ASN A 8 -9.34 12.12 5.52
CA ASN A 8 -9.50 10.67 5.40
C ASN A 8 -8.49 9.96 4.48
N MET A 9 -7.56 10.70 3.85
CA MET A 9 -6.58 10.09 2.94
C MET A 9 -5.30 9.75 3.72
N LEU A 10 -4.99 8.46 3.85
CA LEU A 10 -3.73 8.01 4.42
C LEU A 10 -2.57 8.47 3.54
N SER A 11 -1.43 8.82 4.16
CA SER A 11 -0.18 8.96 3.40
C SER A 11 0.31 7.60 2.90
N ASP A 12 1.12 7.58 1.85
CA ASP A 12 1.73 6.35 1.33
C ASP A 12 2.44 5.54 2.42
N GLU A 13 3.14 6.22 3.32
CA GLU A 13 3.81 5.58 4.46
C GLU A 13 2.81 4.89 5.39
N GLN A 14 1.71 5.56 5.73
CA GLN A 14 0.66 4.98 6.57
C GLN A 14 -0.01 3.78 5.89
N ILE A 15 -0.26 3.86 4.58
CA ILE A 15 -0.79 2.72 3.81
C ILE A 15 0.15 1.52 3.91
N ARG A 16 1.45 1.73 3.78
CA ARG A 16 2.45 0.65 3.88
C ARG A 16 2.46 0.01 5.28
N VAL A 17 2.32 0.81 6.34
CA VAL A 17 2.13 0.29 7.72
C VAL A 17 0.89 -0.60 7.78
N VAL A 18 -0.23 -0.16 7.22
CA VAL A 18 -1.48 -0.93 7.19
C VAL A 18 -1.31 -2.22 6.38
N LEU A 19 -0.63 -2.18 5.24
CA LEU A 19 -0.34 -3.37 4.43
C LEU A 19 0.49 -4.40 5.20
N LEU A 20 1.53 -3.96 5.91
CA LEU A 20 2.34 -4.84 6.75
C LEU A 20 1.52 -5.45 7.90
N HIS A 21 0.60 -4.67 8.49
CA HIS A 21 -0.32 -5.17 9.51
C HIS A 21 -1.22 -6.28 8.95
N GLU A 22 -1.86 -6.07 7.80
CA GLU A 22 -2.74 -7.06 7.17
C GLU A 22 -1.97 -8.34 6.82
N TYR A 23 -0.73 -8.19 6.33
CA TYR A 23 0.16 -9.30 6.04
C TYR A 23 0.53 -10.10 7.29
N LYS A 24 0.87 -9.42 8.40
CA LYS A 24 1.16 -10.07 9.69
C LYS A 24 -0.05 -10.80 10.28
N LEU A 25 -1.27 -10.40 9.92
CA LEU A 25 -2.51 -11.12 10.23
C LEU A 25 -2.75 -12.33 9.32
N THR A 26 -1.78 -12.71 8.46
CA THR A 26 -1.85 -13.84 7.52
C THR A 26 -2.99 -13.76 6.50
N ARG A 27 -3.46 -12.55 6.21
CA ARG A 27 -4.47 -12.30 5.18
C ARG A 27 -3.80 -12.30 3.81
N CYS A 28 -4.57 -12.60 2.76
CA CYS A 28 -4.09 -12.47 1.38
C CYS A 28 -4.28 -11.03 0.87
N ALA A 29 -3.59 -10.69 -0.23
CA ALA A 29 -3.62 -9.36 -0.83
C ALA A 29 -5.04 -8.90 -1.21
N GLU A 30 -5.90 -9.81 -1.67
CA GLU A 30 -7.29 -9.51 -2.04
C GLU A 30 -8.13 -9.09 -0.84
N VAL A 31 -8.03 -9.83 0.28
CA VAL A 31 -8.70 -9.47 1.54
C VAL A 31 -8.17 -8.15 2.08
N ALA A 32 -6.87 -7.94 2.04
CA ALA A 32 -6.25 -6.69 2.50
C ALA A 32 -6.73 -5.49 1.67
N TYR A 33 -6.75 -5.62 0.34
CA TYR A 33 -7.29 -4.59 -0.56
C TYR A 33 -8.74 -4.26 -0.23
N HIS A 34 -9.61 -5.28 -0.09
CA HIS A 34 -11.00 -5.05 0.27
C HIS A 34 -11.17 -4.37 1.63
N ASN A 35 -10.42 -4.79 2.65
CA ASN A 35 -10.45 -4.16 3.97
C ASN A 35 -10.03 -2.69 3.90
N ILE A 36 -8.96 -2.39 3.15
CA ILE A 36 -8.46 -1.03 2.99
C ILE A 36 -9.46 -0.16 2.22
N SER A 37 -9.98 -0.65 1.09
CA SER A 37 -10.96 0.09 0.30
C SER A 37 -12.29 0.30 1.02
N LEU A 38 -12.68 -0.63 1.90
CA LEU A 38 -13.88 -0.48 2.73
C LEU A 38 -13.77 0.66 3.75
N VAL A 39 -12.58 0.83 4.35
CA VAL A 39 -12.36 1.80 5.43
C VAL A 39 -11.96 3.18 4.90
N TRP A 40 -11.06 3.23 3.90
CA TRP A 40 -10.47 4.47 3.39
C TRP A 40 -10.90 4.84 1.97
N GLY A 41 -11.75 4.02 1.35
CA GLY A 41 -12.27 4.25 0.01
C GLY A 41 -11.46 3.53 -1.10
N PRO A 42 -12.07 3.35 -2.29
CA PRO A 42 -11.45 2.60 -3.40
C PRO A 42 -10.17 3.25 -3.93
N ASP A 43 -10.01 4.56 -3.74
CA ASP A 43 -8.86 5.34 -4.20
C ASP A 43 -7.69 5.35 -3.19
N ALA A 44 -7.82 4.64 -2.06
CA ALA A 44 -6.78 4.60 -1.04
C ALA A 44 -5.50 3.91 -1.55
N VAL A 45 -5.62 2.75 -2.20
CA VAL A 45 -4.47 2.00 -2.72
C VAL A 45 -4.86 1.25 -3.98
N ALA A 46 -3.96 1.19 -4.97
CA ALA A 46 -4.19 0.34 -6.14
C ALA A 46 -3.92 -1.13 -5.80
N PHE A 47 -4.73 -2.05 -6.33
CA PHE A 47 -4.56 -3.49 -6.08
C PHE A 47 -3.17 -4.01 -6.49
N GLY A 48 -2.61 -3.47 -7.58
CA GLY A 48 -1.25 -3.81 -8.03
C GLY A 48 -0.17 -3.46 -6.99
N ASP A 49 -0.33 -2.35 -6.28
CA ASP A 49 0.60 -1.94 -5.22
C ASP A 49 0.50 -2.88 -4.03
N VAL A 50 -0.72 -3.26 -3.63
CA VAL A 50 -0.95 -4.27 -2.57
C VAL A 50 -0.22 -5.56 -2.90
N GLN A 51 -0.33 -6.06 -4.13
CA GLN A 51 0.35 -7.28 -4.57
C GLN A 51 1.88 -7.14 -4.54
N ALA A 52 2.43 -5.99 -4.97
CA ALA A 52 3.87 -5.74 -4.94
C ALA A 52 4.41 -5.75 -3.50
N TRP A 53 3.73 -5.06 -2.58
CA TRP A 53 4.08 -5.05 -1.17
C TRP A 53 4.00 -6.43 -0.52
N PHE A 54 2.94 -7.19 -0.82
CA PHE A 54 2.80 -8.54 -0.28
C PHE A 54 3.89 -9.48 -0.80
N ARG A 55 4.32 -9.33 -2.05
CA ARG A 55 5.47 -10.07 -2.59
C ARG A 55 6.76 -9.68 -1.88
N LYS A 56 6.98 -8.40 -1.61
CA LYS A 56 8.13 -7.90 -0.85
C LYS A 56 8.18 -8.54 0.55
N PHE A 57 7.06 -8.51 1.28
CA PHE A 57 6.94 -9.13 2.61
C PHE A 57 7.13 -10.65 2.56
N ALA A 58 6.60 -11.33 1.53
CA ALA A 58 6.79 -12.77 1.34
C ALA A 58 8.25 -13.15 1.09
N ASN A 59 9.04 -12.27 0.48
CA ASN A 59 10.48 -12.45 0.30
C ASN A 59 11.29 -12.17 1.58
N GLY A 60 10.64 -11.81 2.69
CA GLY A 60 11.27 -11.54 3.98
C GLY A 60 11.69 -10.09 4.20
N ASP A 61 11.47 -9.20 3.22
CA ASP A 61 11.74 -7.78 3.38
C ASP A 61 10.51 -7.06 3.95
N MET A 62 10.60 -6.65 5.22
CA MET A 62 9.53 -5.95 5.95
C MET A 62 9.74 -4.43 6.01
N SER A 63 10.71 -3.89 5.26
CA SER A 63 10.98 -2.45 5.22
C SER A 63 9.84 -1.70 4.53
N LEU A 64 9.40 -0.59 5.12
CA LEU A 64 8.30 0.26 4.60
C LEU A 64 8.80 1.36 3.65
N GLU A 65 10.10 1.48 3.52
CA GLU A 65 10.72 2.35 2.52
C GLU A 65 10.55 1.70 1.14
N ASN A 66 10.29 2.52 0.13
CA ASN A 66 10.54 2.04 -1.22
C ASN A 66 12.03 1.77 -1.33
N GLU A 67 12.41 0.73 -2.05
CA GLU A 67 13.80 0.63 -2.51
C GLU A 67 14.13 1.96 -3.19
N PRO A 68 15.30 2.57 -2.90
CA PRO A 68 15.71 3.79 -3.57
C PRO A 68 15.63 3.48 -5.06
N ASN A 69 14.69 4.12 -5.77
CA ASN A 69 14.34 3.83 -7.14
C ASN A 69 15.59 3.37 -7.88
N ASP A 70 15.67 2.07 -8.19
CA ASP A 70 16.58 1.64 -9.24
C ASP A 70 16.12 2.47 -10.42
N PHE A 71 16.95 3.45 -10.78
CA PHE A 71 16.72 4.33 -11.89
C PHE A 71 16.57 3.41 -13.08
N ARG A 72 15.33 3.01 -13.40
CA ARG A 72 14.95 2.55 -14.73
C ARG A 72 15.28 3.72 -15.61
N THR A 73 16.51 3.69 -16.11
CA THR A 73 17.07 4.55 -17.12
C THR A 73 16.08 4.50 -18.27
N TYR A 74 15.25 5.53 -18.37
CA TYR A 74 14.75 5.96 -19.66
C TYR A 74 15.97 6.57 -20.37
N GLU A 75 16.88 5.71 -20.83
CA GLU A 75 17.83 6.12 -21.85
C GLU A 75 17.03 6.33 -23.14
N ILE A 76 16.97 7.59 -23.55
CA ILE A 76 16.43 8.07 -24.83
C ILE A 76 17.54 8.01 -25.87
#